data_AF-A0A7S6MG74-F1
#
_entry.id   AF-A0A7S6MG74-F1
#
_cell.length_a   1.000
_cell.length_b   1.000
_cell.length_c   1.000
_cell.angle_alpha   90.00
_cell.angle_beta   90.00
_cell.angle_gamma   90.00
#
_symmetry.space_group_name_H-M   'P 1'
#
loop_
_entity.id
_entity.type
_entity.pdbx_description
1 polymer ?
#
loop_
_entity_poly.entity_id
_entity_poly.type
_entity_poly.pdbx_seq_one_letter_code
_entity_poly.pdbx_strand_id
1 'polypeptide(L)'
;MSGGVDSSVAAALLLRQGYDVVGVFMRLGSPGETLDELIEQSEPLEQSEPRPSGSGCSLAGAGSLPHGRGSHGEGVDRRQDGSGCADTRDAERRATRKPRTIRIGHQGCCSINDAADARLVAAHLGIPFYVVNFKKEFGRIIDYFVGEYNAGRTPNPCVRCNDWLKFGKLHEYARQIDADYVASGHYARIVPSPLSGGGRGAGGGGAFRLLRGLDHSKDQSYVLFGAPRHRLAEMLLPIGEMHKSHVRALAKEWGLPVFDKPDSQEICFVPDNDYAGLVARRAPQAVAAGPVVDTHGNTLGEHPGHQHFTIGQRKGLGVSVGHPLYVIRKDAASNTIVVGSKDELRATSCIAGEVNWLVEREASRDRGVEVSRDRQGAVLPDADGWIRCTAKIRYNAKPVPAWMRAAPVVHGRDARATGLEDGRRDPHHVDLIEVRFDQPQEAVAPGQAVVCYDGDVVLCGGWIREAG
;
A
#
# COMPACT_ATOMS: atom_id res chain seq x y z
N MET A 1 -5.38 13.56 -9.67
CA MET A 1 -4.52 13.09 -10.78
C MET A 1 -3.23 12.56 -10.21
N SER A 2 -2.92 11.27 -10.36
CA SER A 2 -1.74 10.63 -9.78
C SER A 2 -0.54 10.55 -10.74
N GLY A 3 -0.62 11.21 -11.90
CA GLY A 3 0.37 11.09 -12.98
C GLY A 3 0.26 9.80 -13.79
N GLY A 4 -0.78 8.98 -13.57
CA GLY A 4 -1.03 7.73 -14.30
C GLY A 4 -2.22 7.83 -15.25
N VAL A 5 -2.26 6.91 -16.22
CA VAL A 5 -3.25 6.82 -17.32
C VAL A 5 -4.70 6.94 -16.82
N ASP A 6 -5.03 6.18 -15.78
CA ASP A 6 -6.40 6.04 -15.29
C ASP A 6 -6.98 7.38 -14.81
N SER A 7 -6.19 8.13 -14.03
CA SER A 7 -6.62 9.44 -13.54
C SER A 7 -6.66 10.50 -14.64
N SER A 8 -5.84 10.35 -15.67
CA SER A 8 -5.80 11.25 -16.84
C SER A 8 -7.04 11.07 -17.72
N VAL A 9 -7.39 9.82 -18.03
CA VAL A 9 -8.60 9.49 -18.80
C VAL A 9 -9.86 9.85 -18.02
N ALA A 10 -9.89 9.60 -16.70
CA ALA A 10 -10.99 10.02 -15.85
C ALA A 10 -11.25 11.54 -15.92
N ALA A 11 -10.19 12.36 -15.83
CA ALA A 11 -10.31 13.82 -15.96
C ALA A 11 -10.79 14.24 -17.35
N ALA A 12 -10.24 13.64 -18.40
CA ALA A 12 -10.63 13.92 -19.78
C ALA A 12 -12.10 13.54 -20.08
N LEU A 13 -12.58 12.42 -19.52
CA LEU A 13 -13.99 12.01 -19.63
C LEU A 13 -14.92 13.04 -18.98
N LEU A 14 -14.61 13.48 -17.76
CA LEU A 14 -15.43 14.48 -17.05
C LEU A 14 -15.47 15.82 -17.80
N LEU A 15 -14.32 16.27 -18.31
CA LEU A 15 -14.27 17.50 -19.10
C LEU A 15 -15.15 17.40 -20.36
N ARG A 16 -15.12 16.26 -21.06
CA ARG A 16 -15.96 15.99 -22.23
C ARG A 16 -17.45 15.87 -21.90
N GLN A 17 -17.78 15.48 -20.68
CA GLN A 17 -19.16 15.44 -20.16
C GLN A 17 -19.67 16.83 -19.75
N GLY A 18 -18.83 17.87 -19.83
CA GLY A 18 -19.21 19.26 -19.53
C GLY A 18 -19.05 19.66 -18.07
N TYR A 19 -18.36 18.85 -17.26
CA TYR A 19 -17.99 19.27 -15.90
C TYR A 19 -16.94 20.37 -15.95
N ASP A 20 -17.00 21.28 -14.97
CA ASP A 20 -15.85 22.12 -14.63
C ASP A 20 -14.84 21.27 -13.83
N VAL A 21 -13.65 21.06 -14.42
CA VAL A 21 -12.68 20.09 -13.91
C VAL A 21 -11.44 20.79 -13.40
N VAL A 22 -11.09 20.52 -12.14
CA VAL A 22 -9.83 20.93 -11.53
C VAL A 22 -8.95 19.71 -11.26
N GLY A 23 -7.74 19.72 -11.79
CA GLY A 23 -6.72 18.70 -11.52
C GLY A 23 -6.06 18.93 -10.16
N VAL A 24 -6.08 17.91 -9.29
CA VAL A 24 -5.35 17.96 -8.00
C VAL A 24 -4.36 16.82 -7.90
N PHE A 25 -3.11 17.13 -7.55
CA PHE A 25 -2.08 16.15 -7.22
C PHE A 25 -1.77 16.20 -5.72
N MET A 26 -1.82 15.06 -5.05
CA MET A 26 -1.49 14.95 -3.63
C MET A 26 0.01 14.64 -3.47
N ARG A 27 0.74 15.58 -2.86
CA ARG A 27 2.12 15.34 -2.45
C ARG A 27 2.12 14.65 -1.08
N LEU A 28 2.55 13.38 -1.07
CA LEU A 28 2.49 12.50 0.10
C LEU A 28 3.84 12.39 0.86
N GLY A 29 4.93 12.82 0.22
CA GLY A 29 6.29 12.68 0.71
C GLY A 29 6.88 11.32 0.28
N SER A 30 7.93 11.35 -0.53
CA SER A 30 8.68 10.14 -0.90
C SER A 30 9.72 9.82 0.19
N PRO A 31 10.05 8.53 0.43
CA PRO A 31 11.28 8.16 1.13
C PRO A 31 12.49 8.79 0.42
N GLY A 32 13.38 9.47 1.14
CA GLY A 32 14.56 10.15 0.56
C GLY A 32 14.32 11.60 0.12
N GLU A 33 13.22 12.25 0.55
CA GLU A 33 12.95 13.67 0.24
C GLU A 33 13.55 14.68 1.22
N THR A 34 14.09 14.24 2.35
CA THR A 34 14.84 15.12 3.27
C THR A 34 16.32 15.06 2.94
N LEU A 35 17.01 16.21 3.07
CA LEU A 35 18.45 16.30 2.82
C LEU A 35 19.22 15.27 3.68
N ASP A 36 18.75 15.04 4.90
CA ASP A 36 19.33 14.07 5.85
C ASP A 36 19.20 12.62 5.35
N GLU A 37 18.07 12.22 4.76
CA GLU A 37 17.86 10.87 4.20
C GLU A 37 18.66 10.64 2.89
N LEU A 38 18.95 11.71 2.13
CA LEU A 38 19.83 11.64 0.95
C LEU A 38 21.31 11.51 1.33
N ILE A 39 21.70 12.05 2.50
CA ILE A 39 23.06 11.96 3.04
C ILE A 39 23.34 10.55 3.58
N GLU A 40 22.36 9.90 4.23
CA GLU A 40 22.51 8.51 4.71
C GLU A 40 22.70 7.49 3.57
N GLN A 41 22.21 7.78 2.36
CA GLN A 41 22.43 6.93 1.17
C GLN A 41 23.79 7.13 0.49
N SER A 42 24.54 8.16 0.89
CA SER A 42 25.95 8.27 0.52
C SER A 42 26.78 7.62 1.61
N GLU A 43 27.43 6.49 1.30
CA GLU A 43 28.36 5.88 2.25
C GLU A 43 29.34 6.92 2.80
N PRO A 44 29.68 6.87 4.10
CA PRO A 44 30.68 7.76 4.66
C PRO A 44 31.95 7.63 3.84
N LEU A 45 32.47 8.75 3.33
CA LEU A 45 33.83 8.80 2.82
C LEU A 45 34.73 8.29 3.95
N GLU A 46 35.37 7.13 3.75
CA GLU A 46 36.38 6.61 4.68
C GLU A 46 37.34 7.73 5.05
N GLN A 47 37.23 8.23 6.27
CA GLN A 47 38.22 9.12 6.84
C GLN A 47 39.43 8.24 7.14
N SER A 48 40.45 8.34 6.29
CA SER A 48 41.74 7.71 6.55
C SER A 48 42.28 8.25 7.89
N GLU A 49 42.31 7.40 8.91
CA GLU A 49 42.89 7.75 10.21
C GLU A 49 44.39 8.11 10.06
N PRO A 50 44.88 9.10 10.80
CA PRO A 50 46.30 9.41 10.82
C PRO A 50 47.06 8.33 11.60
N ARG A 51 48.02 7.67 10.95
CA ARG A 51 48.88 6.65 11.58
C ARG A 51 49.65 7.24 12.76
N PRO A 52 49.78 6.54 13.90
CA PRO A 52 50.57 7.02 15.02
C PRO A 52 52.07 6.89 14.72
N SER A 53 52.81 7.93 15.09
CA SER A 53 54.27 7.93 15.16
C SER A 53 54.72 7.04 16.32
N GLY A 54 55.41 5.95 16.03
CA GLY A 54 55.94 5.02 17.01
C GLY A 54 57.31 4.51 16.60
N SER A 55 58.30 4.86 17.42
CA SER A 55 59.71 4.51 17.37
C SER A 55 60.02 3.02 17.55
N GLY A 56 61.15 2.58 16.98
CA GLY A 56 62.09 1.69 17.68
C GLY A 56 62.32 0.29 17.10
N CYS A 57 63.60 -0.03 16.88
CA CYS A 57 64.22 -1.36 16.73
C CYS A 57 63.85 -2.18 15.48
N SER A 58 64.72 -2.98 14.85
CA SER A 58 66.12 -3.33 15.04
C SER A 58 66.52 -4.27 13.87
N LEU A 59 67.68 -4.00 13.26
CA LEU A 59 68.70 -4.92 12.71
C LEU A 59 68.36 -6.02 11.67
N ALA A 60 69.15 -5.91 10.59
CA ALA A 60 70.00 -6.93 9.97
C ALA A 60 69.43 -7.86 8.87
N GLY A 61 70.18 -7.89 7.76
CA GLY A 61 70.05 -8.90 6.70
C GLY A 61 70.60 -8.44 5.36
N ALA A 62 71.94 -8.39 5.22
CA ALA A 62 72.63 -8.18 3.96
C ALA A 62 72.46 -9.39 3.01
N GLY A 63 72.43 -9.15 1.69
CA GLY A 63 72.45 -10.23 0.70
C GLY A 63 72.34 -9.78 -0.76
N SER A 64 73.49 -9.40 -1.33
CA SER A 64 73.98 -9.74 -2.68
C SER A 64 73.10 -9.48 -3.93
N LEU A 65 73.58 -8.55 -4.77
CA LEU A 65 73.35 -8.46 -6.22
C LEU A 65 74.54 -9.09 -6.98
N PRO A 66 74.34 -9.52 -8.24
CA PRO A 66 75.39 -9.41 -9.24
C PRO A 66 74.98 -8.58 -10.47
N HIS A 67 76.02 -8.17 -11.17
CA HIS A 67 76.13 -7.19 -12.25
C HIS A 67 75.46 -7.54 -13.58
N GLY A 68 75.23 -6.50 -14.40
CA GLY A 68 75.19 -6.61 -15.86
C GLY A 68 74.99 -5.25 -16.52
N ARG A 69 76.07 -4.67 -17.08
CA ARG A 69 76.10 -3.41 -17.86
C ARG A 69 75.88 -3.65 -19.35
N GLY A 70 75.33 -2.64 -20.00
CA GLY A 70 75.48 -2.31 -21.43
C GLY A 70 74.18 -1.69 -21.97
N SER A 71 74.14 -0.70 -22.86
CA SER A 71 75.11 0.23 -23.43
C SER A 71 74.34 1.14 -24.42
N HIS A 72 74.73 2.42 -24.53
CA HIS A 72 74.60 3.35 -25.67
C HIS A 72 73.27 4.02 -26.08
N GLY A 73 73.40 5.32 -26.44
CA GLY A 73 72.51 6.13 -27.29
C GLY A 73 71.94 7.37 -26.57
N GLU A 74 72.72 8.43 -26.32
CA GLU A 74 72.86 9.67 -27.12
C GLU A 74 71.55 10.46 -27.38
N GLY A 75 71.55 11.73 -26.96
CA GLY A 75 70.50 12.70 -27.28
C GLY A 75 70.43 13.87 -26.29
N VAL A 76 71.37 14.82 -26.40
CA VAL A 76 71.46 16.06 -25.62
C VAL A 76 70.56 17.13 -26.25
N ASP A 77 69.70 17.78 -25.45
CA ASP A 77 69.63 19.25 -25.51
C ASP A 77 69.18 19.85 -24.16
N ARG A 78 69.79 21.00 -23.82
CA ARG A 78 69.74 21.66 -22.51
C ARG A 78 68.91 22.95 -22.55
N ARG A 79 68.50 23.35 -21.32
CA ARG A 79 68.12 24.70 -20.82
C ARG A 79 66.60 24.95 -20.84
N GLN A 80 65.94 25.47 -19.81
CA GLN A 80 66.37 26.17 -18.60
C GLN A 80 65.23 26.20 -17.55
N ASP A 81 65.60 26.06 -16.27
CA ASP A 81 65.07 26.63 -15.02
C ASP A 81 63.54 26.75 -14.78
N GLY A 82 63.07 26.08 -13.72
CA GLY A 82 61.75 26.35 -13.12
C GLY A 82 61.39 25.38 -11.98
N SER A 83 61.49 25.88 -10.75
CA SER A 83 61.12 25.27 -9.48
C SER A 83 59.74 24.58 -9.43
N GLY A 84 59.66 23.48 -8.68
CA GLY A 84 58.39 23.04 -8.07
C GLY A 84 58.03 21.59 -8.37
N CYS A 85 58.55 20.66 -7.55
CA CYS A 85 58.02 19.31 -7.45
C CYS A 85 56.65 19.39 -6.78
N ALA A 86 55.57 19.23 -7.53
CA ALA A 86 54.23 19.00 -7.01
C ALA A 86 53.64 17.78 -7.74
N ASP A 87 53.24 16.82 -6.93
CA ASP A 87 52.84 15.45 -7.22
C ASP A 87 51.72 15.38 -8.28
N THR A 88 52.03 14.89 -9.49
CA THR A 88 51.06 14.74 -10.60
C THR A 88 50.15 13.52 -10.46
N ARG A 89 50.02 12.93 -9.26
CA ARG A 89 49.19 11.74 -9.02
C ARG A 89 47.74 12.04 -8.62
N ASP A 90 47.40 13.30 -8.28
CA ASP A 90 46.04 13.69 -7.90
C ASP A 90 45.16 14.16 -9.07
N ALA A 91 45.76 14.50 -10.22
CA ALA A 91 45.03 14.99 -11.38
C ALA A 91 44.37 13.88 -12.22
N GLU A 92 44.93 12.66 -12.24
CA GLU A 92 44.40 11.54 -13.04
C GLU A 92 43.32 10.73 -12.31
N ARG A 93 43.17 10.87 -10.99
CA ARG A 93 42.13 10.15 -10.22
C ARG A 93 40.76 10.84 -10.24
N ARG A 94 40.68 12.06 -10.76
CA ARG A 94 39.45 12.88 -10.79
C ARG A 94 38.63 12.76 -12.08
N ALA A 95 39.13 12.05 -13.09
CA ALA A 95 38.59 12.04 -14.46
C ALA A 95 37.71 10.84 -14.85
N THR A 96 37.37 9.90 -13.96
CA THR A 96 36.58 8.70 -14.33
C THR A 96 35.24 8.52 -13.61
N ARG A 97 34.78 9.49 -12.82
CA ARG A 97 33.49 9.37 -12.15
C ARG A 97 32.37 9.79 -13.11
N LYS A 98 31.81 8.81 -13.85
CA LYS A 98 30.51 8.96 -14.54
C LYS A 98 29.54 9.66 -13.58
N PRO A 99 28.78 10.68 -14.04
CA PRO A 99 27.78 11.32 -13.18
C PRO A 99 26.86 10.21 -12.65
N ARG A 100 26.85 10.05 -11.32
CA ARG A 100 25.98 9.08 -10.66
C ARG A 100 24.56 9.58 -10.93
N THR A 101 23.86 8.90 -11.82
CA THR A 101 22.44 9.12 -12.03
C THR A 101 21.77 8.85 -10.69
N ILE A 102 21.27 9.90 -10.05
CA ILE A 102 20.40 9.76 -8.89
C ILE A 102 19.19 9.00 -9.42
N ARG A 103 19.07 7.72 -9.05
CA ARG A 103 17.87 6.94 -9.35
C ARG A 103 16.78 7.43 -8.41
N ILE A 104 16.09 8.50 -8.80
CA ILE A 104 14.82 8.88 -8.20
C ILE A 104 13.86 7.72 -8.50
N GLY A 105 13.41 7.03 -7.44
CA GLY A 105 12.67 5.78 -7.55
C GLY A 105 11.52 5.86 -8.54
N HIS A 106 11.49 4.93 -9.51
CA HIS A 106 10.43 4.79 -10.51
C HIS A 106 9.21 3.99 -10.01
N GLN A 107 9.18 3.60 -8.73
CA GLN A 107 8.24 2.62 -8.19
C GLN A 107 7.34 3.29 -7.13
N GLY A 108 6.14 3.69 -7.54
CA GLY A 108 5.12 4.27 -6.64
C GLY A 108 4.31 5.38 -7.30
N CYS A 109 3.06 5.57 -6.88
CA CYS A 109 2.28 6.76 -7.24
C CYS A 109 2.61 7.91 -6.29
N CYS A 110 2.62 9.15 -6.81
CA CYS A 110 2.83 10.40 -6.07
C CYS A 110 4.30 10.84 -5.89
N SER A 111 5.18 10.44 -6.81
CA SER A 111 6.56 10.95 -6.91
C SER A 111 6.65 12.34 -7.58
N ILE A 112 7.85 12.95 -7.57
CA ILE A 112 8.12 14.21 -8.30
C ILE A 112 7.83 14.05 -9.80
N ASN A 113 8.21 12.91 -10.39
CA ASN A 113 7.96 12.63 -11.80
C ASN A 113 6.46 12.49 -12.08
N ASP A 114 5.71 11.84 -11.18
CA ASP A 114 4.25 11.75 -11.31
C ASP A 114 3.57 13.12 -11.22
N ALA A 115 4.10 14.02 -10.40
CA ALA A 115 3.59 15.39 -10.31
C ALA A 115 3.81 16.14 -11.63
N ALA A 116 4.98 15.96 -12.26
CA ALA A 116 5.27 16.53 -13.56
C ALA A 116 4.35 15.96 -14.65
N ASP A 117 4.14 14.64 -14.68
CA ASP A 117 3.23 13.98 -15.61
C ASP A 117 1.78 14.46 -15.43
N ALA A 118 1.31 14.55 -14.18
CA ALA A 118 -0.02 15.06 -13.88
C ALA A 118 -0.21 16.51 -14.36
N ARG A 119 0.82 17.35 -14.18
CA ARG A 119 0.83 18.74 -14.66
C ARG A 119 0.80 18.81 -16.19
N LEU A 120 1.56 17.96 -16.88
CA LEU A 120 1.57 17.90 -18.34
C LEU A 120 0.21 17.49 -18.89
N VAL A 121 -0.43 16.49 -18.29
CA VAL A 121 -1.80 16.08 -18.65
C VAL A 121 -2.79 17.22 -18.40
N ALA A 122 -2.72 17.90 -17.26
CA ALA A 122 -3.62 19.01 -16.97
C ALA A 122 -3.47 20.16 -17.98
N ALA A 123 -2.24 20.49 -18.36
CA ALA A 123 -1.96 21.47 -19.41
C ALA A 123 -2.50 21.04 -20.78
N HIS A 124 -2.35 19.76 -21.14
CA HIS A 124 -2.93 19.18 -22.37
C HIS A 124 -4.45 19.26 -22.40
N LEU A 125 -5.10 19.06 -21.26
CA LEU A 125 -6.55 19.15 -21.12
C LEU A 125 -7.07 20.59 -20.97
N GLY A 126 -6.18 21.57 -20.78
CA GLY A 126 -6.56 22.96 -20.53
C GLY A 126 -7.28 23.18 -19.20
N ILE A 127 -7.01 22.34 -18.18
CA ILE A 127 -7.65 22.43 -16.86
C ILE A 127 -6.72 23.03 -15.80
N PRO A 128 -7.24 23.75 -14.80
CA PRO A 128 -6.46 24.19 -13.64
C PRO A 128 -5.81 23.01 -12.93
N PHE A 129 -4.62 23.23 -12.37
CA PHE A 129 -3.86 22.19 -11.68
C PHE A 129 -3.29 22.69 -10.35
N TYR A 130 -3.62 22.00 -9.26
CA TYR A 130 -3.13 22.29 -7.92
C TYR A 130 -2.35 21.13 -7.33
N VAL A 131 -1.33 21.47 -6.55
CA VAL A 131 -0.59 20.51 -5.73
C VAL A 131 -0.95 20.74 -4.28
N VAL A 132 -1.54 19.73 -3.63
CA VAL A 132 -1.88 19.77 -2.21
C VAL A 132 -0.86 18.97 -1.41
N ASN A 133 -0.35 19.55 -0.33
CA ASN A 133 0.61 18.87 0.53
C ASN A 133 -0.13 18.11 1.63
N PHE A 134 -0.09 16.78 1.56
CA PHE A 134 -0.67 15.88 2.56
C PHE A 134 0.39 15.00 3.21
N LYS A 135 1.65 15.46 3.27
CA LYS A 135 2.75 14.71 3.89
C LYS A 135 2.46 14.32 5.34
N LYS A 136 1.83 15.21 6.12
CA LYS A 136 1.50 14.95 7.53
C LYS A 136 0.43 13.87 7.67
N GLU A 137 -0.67 14.00 6.92
CA GLU A 137 -1.78 13.06 6.92
C GLU A 137 -1.35 11.69 6.38
N PHE A 138 -0.46 11.68 5.39
CA PHE A 138 0.11 10.45 4.87
C PHE A 138 1.09 9.77 5.83
N GLY A 139 1.86 10.55 6.60
CA GLY A 139 2.69 10.03 7.69
C GLY A 139 1.91 9.15 8.67
N ARG A 140 0.66 9.51 8.98
CA ARG A 140 -0.24 8.69 9.81
C ARG A 140 -0.54 7.31 9.18
N ILE A 141 -0.60 7.21 7.85
CA ILE A 141 -0.80 5.93 7.14
C ILE A 141 0.46 5.06 7.25
N ILE A 142 1.64 5.67 7.17
CA ILE A 142 2.92 4.98 7.40
C ILE A 142 3.01 4.50 8.85
N ASP A 143 2.66 5.34 9.82
CA ASP A 143 2.68 4.98 11.23
C ASP A 143 1.68 3.85 11.54
N TYR A 144 0.47 3.88 10.95
CA TYR A 144 -0.49 2.76 10.98
C TYR A 144 0.15 1.48 10.40
N PHE A 145 0.75 1.58 9.22
CA PHE A 145 1.36 0.44 8.54
C PHE A 145 2.45 -0.22 9.41
N VAL A 146 3.35 0.59 9.98
CA VAL A 146 4.42 0.11 10.87
C VAL A 146 3.86 -0.47 12.16
N GLY A 147 2.85 0.18 12.77
CA GLY A 147 2.18 -0.31 13.97
C GLY A 147 1.52 -1.68 13.78
N GLU A 148 0.83 -1.88 12.65
CA GLU A 148 0.21 -3.18 12.31
C GLU A 148 1.26 -4.28 12.09
N TYR A 149 2.36 -3.97 11.39
CA TYR A 149 3.45 -4.92 11.17
C TYR A 149 4.10 -5.36 12.49
N ASN A 150 4.36 -4.41 13.39
CA ASN A 150 4.91 -4.67 14.73
C ASN A 150 3.95 -5.43 15.64
N ALA A 151 2.64 -5.35 15.38
CA ALA A 151 1.64 -6.14 16.07
C ALA A 151 1.41 -7.51 15.41
N GLY A 152 2.31 -7.93 14.51
CA GLY A 152 2.24 -9.23 13.83
C GLY A 152 1.14 -9.34 12.77
N ARG A 153 0.43 -8.25 12.47
CA ARG A 153 -0.67 -8.21 11.50
C ARG A 153 -0.18 -7.92 10.08
N THR A 154 -1.05 -8.08 9.08
CA THR A 154 -0.76 -7.80 7.67
C THR A 154 -1.60 -6.60 7.19
N PRO A 155 -1.11 -5.36 7.27
CA PRO A 155 -1.92 -4.17 6.99
C PRO A 155 -2.30 -4.00 5.51
N ASN A 156 -3.32 -3.17 5.26
CA ASN A 156 -3.65 -2.66 3.94
C ASN A 156 -3.64 -1.13 3.91
N PRO A 157 -2.50 -0.48 3.56
CA PRO A 157 -2.40 0.97 3.58
C PRO A 157 -3.23 1.64 2.47
N CYS A 158 -3.54 0.94 1.38
CA CYS A 158 -4.33 1.49 0.27
C CYS A 158 -5.76 1.80 0.71
N VAL A 159 -6.39 0.92 1.51
CA VAL A 159 -7.72 1.17 2.08
C VAL A 159 -7.69 2.43 2.96
N ARG A 160 -6.70 2.55 3.88
CA ARG A 160 -6.57 3.73 4.75
C ARG A 160 -6.27 5.01 3.98
N CYS A 161 -5.51 4.94 2.88
CA CYS A 161 -5.28 6.06 1.98
C CYS A 161 -6.58 6.53 1.30
N ASN A 162 -7.42 5.60 0.85
CA ASN A 162 -8.71 5.96 0.26
C ASN A 162 -9.66 6.57 1.30
N ASP A 163 -9.78 5.94 2.48
CA ASP A 163 -10.60 6.39 3.60
C ASP A 163 -10.13 7.76 4.14
N TRP A 164 -8.93 7.84 4.72
CA TRP A 164 -8.47 9.03 5.43
C TRP A 164 -8.05 10.18 4.52
N LEU A 165 -7.53 9.86 3.33
CA LEU A 165 -6.90 10.86 2.46
C LEU A 165 -7.75 11.21 1.25
N LYS A 166 -8.04 10.27 0.35
CA LYS A 166 -8.75 10.60 -0.90
C LYS A 166 -10.21 11.00 -0.68
N PHE A 167 -10.93 10.30 0.19
CA PHE A 167 -12.34 10.56 0.46
C PHE A 167 -12.59 11.18 1.84
N GLY A 168 -11.53 11.34 2.63
CA GLY A 168 -11.47 12.20 3.82
C GLY A 168 -10.87 13.57 3.47
N LYS A 169 -9.56 13.72 3.66
CA LYS A 169 -8.88 15.03 3.60
C LYS A 169 -9.02 15.78 2.27
N LEU A 170 -8.86 15.08 1.14
CA LEU A 170 -9.01 15.69 -0.18
C LEU A 170 -10.45 16.18 -0.40
N HIS A 171 -11.43 15.49 0.16
CA HIS A 171 -12.82 15.92 0.07
C HIS A 171 -13.06 17.20 0.92
N GLU A 172 -12.45 17.32 2.11
CA GLU A 172 -12.49 18.58 2.88
C GLU A 172 -11.90 19.75 2.07
N TYR A 173 -10.80 19.50 1.34
CA TYR A 173 -10.19 20.50 0.47
C TYR A 173 -11.09 20.85 -0.73
N ALA A 174 -11.74 19.86 -1.34
CA ALA A 174 -12.66 20.06 -2.45
C ALA A 174 -13.78 21.05 -2.07
N ARG A 175 -14.35 20.91 -0.87
CA ARG A 175 -15.36 21.86 -0.37
C ARG A 175 -14.86 23.28 -0.16
N GLN A 176 -13.57 23.47 0.14
CA GLN A 176 -12.99 24.81 0.32
C GLN A 176 -12.82 25.56 -1.01
N ILE A 177 -12.78 24.83 -2.12
CA ILE A 177 -12.71 25.37 -3.48
C ILE A 177 -14.06 25.28 -4.22
N ASP A 178 -15.14 25.07 -3.48
CA ASP A 178 -16.53 24.97 -4.01
C ASP A 178 -16.73 23.85 -5.04
N ALA A 179 -15.96 22.76 -4.93
CA ALA A 179 -16.13 21.60 -5.80
C ALA A 179 -17.21 20.65 -5.24
N ASP A 180 -18.20 20.33 -6.07
CA ASP A 180 -19.32 19.44 -5.71
C ASP A 180 -18.90 17.97 -5.57
N TYR A 181 -17.90 17.54 -6.34
CA TYR A 181 -17.51 16.12 -6.45
C TYR A 181 -16.00 15.92 -6.34
N VAL A 182 -15.61 14.75 -5.84
CA VAL A 182 -14.23 14.25 -5.91
C VAL A 182 -14.16 13.08 -6.88
N ALA A 183 -13.39 13.27 -7.96
CA ALA A 183 -13.19 12.25 -8.97
C ALA A 183 -11.88 11.48 -8.79
N SER A 184 -11.88 10.19 -9.14
CA SER A 184 -10.66 9.39 -9.19
C SER A 184 -10.70 8.34 -10.29
N GLY A 185 -9.54 7.93 -10.76
CA GLY A 185 -9.40 6.85 -11.75
C GLY A 185 -9.47 5.46 -11.12
N HIS A 186 -10.43 5.20 -10.22
CA HIS A 186 -10.63 3.84 -9.71
C HIS A 186 -11.58 3.04 -10.60
N TYR A 187 -11.27 1.75 -10.77
CA TYR A 187 -12.15 0.77 -11.42
C TYR A 187 -13.21 0.27 -10.44
N ALA A 188 -14.18 1.11 -10.13
CA ALA A 188 -15.38 0.79 -9.37
C ALA A 188 -16.51 1.72 -9.82
N ARG A 189 -17.76 1.36 -9.51
CA ARG A 189 -18.92 2.13 -9.95
C ARG A 189 -19.68 2.69 -8.75
N ILE A 190 -20.15 3.91 -8.88
CA ILE A 190 -21.12 4.50 -7.96
C ILE A 190 -22.42 4.60 -8.74
N VAL A 191 -23.47 3.94 -8.27
CA VAL A 191 -24.78 3.97 -8.93
C VAL A 191 -25.84 4.47 -7.96
N PRO A 192 -26.84 5.24 -8.44
CA PRO A 192 -28.00 5.54 -7.63
C PRO A 192 -28.64 4.26 -7.09
N SER A 193 -29.03 4.31 -5.82
CA SER A 193 -29.90 3.31 -5.23
C SER A 193 -31.27 3.41 -5.92
N PRO A 194 -31.93 2.29 -6.26
CA PRO A 194 -33.27 2.29 -6.84
C PRO A 194 -34.34 3.00 -5.97
N LEU A 195 -34.01 3.30 -4.72
CA LEU A 195 -34.91 3.84 -3.70
C LEU A 195 -34.92 5.38 -3.59
N SER A 196 -34.17 6.09 -4.41
CA SER A 196 -34.10 7.57 -4.36
C SER A 196 -35.41 8.27 -4.76
N GLY A 197 -36.51 7.53 -4.99
CA GLY A 197 -37.85 8.07 -5.16
C GLY A 197 -38.65 8.14 -3.86
N GLY A 198 -38.68 9.31 -3.20
CA GLY A 198 -39.89 9.74 -2.48
C GLY A 198 -39.80 10.26 -1.04
N GLY A 199 -38.64 10.26 -0.36
CA GLY A 199 -38.55 10.72 1.04
C GLY A 199 -37.49 11.79 1.27
N ARG A 200 -37.90 13.03 1.58
CA ARG A 200 -37.02 14.17 1.95
C ARG A 200 -36.31 14.00 3.31
N GLY A 201 -35.93 12.78 3.72
CA GLY A 201 -35.51 12.49 5.09
C GLY A 201 -34.28 11.59 5.28
N ALA A 202 -33.75 10.94 4.24
CA ALA A 202 -32.53 10.14 4.37
C ALA A 202 -31.31 10.97 3.97
N GLY A 203 -30.34 11.15 4.86
CA GLY A 203 -29.08 11.83 4.55
C GLY A 203 -28.45 11.26 3.27
N GLY A 204 -27.87 12.12 2.44
CA GLY A 204 -27.59 11.89 1.01
C GLY A 204 -26.82 10.62 0.60
N GLY A 205 -26.25 9.86 1.54
CA GLY A 205 -25.59 8.56 1.28
C GLY A 205 -26.51 7.38 1.01
N GLY A 206 -27.76 7.41 1.46
CA GLY A 206 -28.70 6.31 1.22
C GLY A 206 -29.09 6.14 -0.26
N ALA A 207 -28.87 7.19 -1.03
CA ALA A 207 -29.23 7.30 -2.44
C ALA A 207 -28.21 6.66 -3.40
N PHE A 208 -27.09 6.10 -2.93
CA PHE A 208 -26.03 5.56 -3.79
C PHE A 208 -25.46 4.24 -3.25
N ARG A 209 -24.94 3.41 -4.17
CA ARG A 209 -24.28 2.13 -3.87
C ARG A 209 -22.91 2.08 -4.53
N LEU A 210 -21.94 1.50 -3.83
CA LEU A 210 -20.64 1.13 -4.39
C LEU A 210 -20.75 -0.24 -5.05
N LEU A 211 -20.34 -0.33 -6.31
CA LEU A 211 -20.29 -1.54 -7.11
C LEU A 211 -18.87 -1.82 -7.57
N ARG A 212 -18.60 -3.10 -7.85
CA ARG A 212 -17.40 -3.56 -8.55
C ARG A 212 -17.28 -2.90 -9.92
N GLY A 213 -16.05 -2.65 -10.35
CA GLY A 213 -15.78 -2.15 -11.70
C GLY A 213 -16.22 -3.17 -12.76
N LEU A 214 -16.63 -2.71 -13.95
CA LEU A 214 -17.01 -3.60 -15.05
C LEU A 214 -15.87 -4.58 -15.40
N ASP A 215 -14.63 -4.08 -15.37
CA ASP A 215 -13.44 -4.91 -15.49
C ASP A 215 -13.09 -5.58 -14.16
N HIS A 216 -13.63 -6.77 -13.94
CA HIS A 216 -13.36 -7.56 -12.73
C HIS A 216 -11.88 -7.89 -12.50
N SER A 217 -11.03 -7.84 -13.54
CA SER A 217 -9.59 -8.08 -13.39
C SER A 217 -8.85 -6.86 -12.82
N LYS A 218 -9.47 -5.69 -12.88
CA LYS A 218 -8.93 -4.42 -12.39
C LYS A 218 -9.77 -3.79 -11.29
N ASP A 219 -10.88 -4.43 -10.91
CA ASP A 219 -11.82 -4.00 -9.88
C ASP A 219 -11.13 -3.54 -8.58
N GLN A 220 -11.39 -2.29 -8.23
CA GLN A 220 -10.82 -1.59 -7.08
C GLN A 220 -11.85 -1.34 -5.97
N SER A 221 -13.06 -1.87 -6.07
CA SER A 221 -14.07 -1.76 -5.02
C SER A 221 -13.58 -2.26 -3.65
N TYR A 222 -12.71 -3.28 -3.63
CA TYR A 222 -12.10 -3.79 -2.41
C TYR A 222 -11.31 -2.71 -1.65
N VAL A 223 -10.58 -1.81 -2.31
CA VAL A 223 -9.82 -0.76 -1.60
C VAL A 223 -10.68 0.46 -1.27
N LEU A 224 -11.93 0.48 -1.71
CA LEU A 224 -12.89 1.57 -1.50
C LEU A 224 -13.92 1.24 -0.41
N PHE A 225 -13.88 0.04 0.19
CA PHE A 225 -14.88 -0.33 1.20
C PHE A 225 -14.88 0.63 2.39
N GLY A 226 -13.77 1.31 2.68
CA GLY A 226 -13.65 2.27 3.78
C GLY A 226 -14.22 3.66 3.48
N ALA A 227 -14.68 3.93 2.25
CA ALA A 227 -15.28 5.23 1.92
C ALA A 227 -16.56 5.45 2.76
N PRO A 228 -16.73 6.59 3.45
CA PRO A 228 -17.93 6.81 4.24
C PRO A 228 -19.18 6.79 3.37
N ARG A 229 -20.23 6.07 3.78
CA ARG A 229 -21.46 5.89 2.99
C ARG A 229 -22.08 7.21 2.51
N HIS A 230 -22.07 8.24 3.36
CA HIS A 230 -22.60 9.58 3.00
C HIS A 230 -21.81 10.29 1.90
N ARG A 231 -20.55 9.89 1.66
CA ARG A 231 -19.68 10.46 0.62
C ARG A 231 -19.90 9.85 -0.75
N LEU A 232 -20.58 8.70 -0.86
CA LEU A 232 -20.77 8.04 -2.16
C LEU A 232 -21.46 8.98 -3.18
N ALA A 233 -22.39 9.81 -2.72
CA ALA A 233 -23.07 10.81 -3.54
C ALA A 233 -22.14 11.88 -4.14
N GLU A 234 -20.99 12.11 -3.52
CA GLU A 234 -20.02 13.14 -3.89
C GLU A 234 -18.79 12.54 -4.59
N MET A 235 -18.83 11.24 -4.95
CA MET A 235 -17.73 10.51 -5.58
C MET A 235 -18.01 10.25 -7.07
N LEU A 236 -17.04 10.57 -7.93
CA LEU A 236 -17.09 10.23 -9.36
C LEU A 236 -15.98 9.23 -9.71
N LEU A 237 -16.37 8.11 -10.33
CA LEU A 237 -15.47 7.03 -10.77
C LEU A 237 -15.64 6.77 -12.28
N PRO A 238 -15.18 7.70 -13.16
CA PRO A 238 -15.62 7.75 -14.56
C PRO A 238 -15.20 6.55 -15.41
N ILE A 239 -14.14 5.85 -15.01
CA ILE A 239 -13.61 4.68 -15.74
C ILE A 239 -14.15 3.35 -15.21
N GLY A 240 -15.02 3.38 -14.19
CA GLY A 240 -15.59 2.19 -13.56
C GLY A 240 -16.41 1.31 -14.51
N GLU A 241 -16.92 1.88 -15.60
CA GLU A 241 -17.70 1.19 -16.62
C GLU A 241 -16.86 0.75 -17.83
N MET A 242 -15.53 0.72 -17.69
CA MET A 242 -14.62 0.47 -18.81
C MET A 242 -13.65 -0.66 -18.51
N HIS A 243 -13.30 -1.40 -19.56
CA HIS A 243 -12.12 -2.26 -19.54
C HIS A 243 -10.84 -1.43 -19.61
N LYS A 244 -9.79 -1.88 -18.92
CA LYS A 244 -8.48 -1.21 -18.90
C LYS A 244 -7.89 -1.01 -20.30
N SER A 245 -8.12 -1.96 -21.20
CA SER A 245 -7.72 -1.88 -22.60
C SER A 245 -8.36 -0.68 -23.31
N HIS A 246 -9.64 -0.42 -23.06
CA HIS A 246 -10.36 0.73 -23.61
C HIS A 246 -9.85 2.04 -22.98
N VAL A 247 -9.62 2.09 -21.68
CA VAL A 247 -9.02 3.26 -21.02
C VAL A 247 -7.67 3.62 -21.65
N ARG A 248 -6.80 2.63 -21.92
CA ARG A 248 -5.52 2.87 -22.63
C ARG A 248 -5.71 3.31 -24.07
N ALA A 249 -6.70 2.76 -24.78
CA ALA A 249 -7.03 3.17 -26.14
C ALA A 249 -7.46 4.66 -26.19
N LEU A 250 -8.35 5.09 -25.28
CA LEU A 250 -8.75 6.50 -25.18
C LEU A 250 -7.58 7.41 -24.84
N ALA A 251 -6.70 7.01 -23.92
CA ALA A 251 -5.52 7.79 -23.59
C ALA A 251 -4.65 8.05 -24.83
N LYS A 252 -4.48 7.03 -25.68
CA LYS A 252 -3.74 7.14 -26.93
C LYS A 252 -4.47 7.98 -27.96
N GLU A 253 -5.77 7.74 -28.16
CA GLU A 253 -6.62 8.47 -29.10
C GLU A 253 -6.64 9.97 -28.80
N TRP A 254 -6.72 10.33 -27.52
CA TRP A 254 -6.77 11.73 -27.07
C TRP A 254 -5.40 12.38 -26.92
N GLY A 255 -4.34 11.67 -27.31
CA GLY A 255 -2.96 12.16 -27.26
C GLY A 255 -2.49 12.49 -25.85
N LEU A 256 -3.01 11.82 -24.81
CA LEU A 256 -2.60 12.09 -23.43
C LEU A 256 -1.11 11.71 -23.27
N PRO A 257 -0.25 12.59 -22.73
CA PRO A 257 1.20 12.35 -22.66
C PRO A 257 1.64 11.06 -21.94
N VAL A 258 0.77 10.50 -21.10
CA VAL A 258 1.05 9.32 -20.27
C VAL A 258 0.49 8.01 -20.85
N PHE A 259 -0.02 7.98 -22.08
CA PHE A 259 -0.81 6.86 -22.62
C PHE A 259 -0.12 5.47 -22.54
N ASP A 260 1.20 5.42 -22.64
CA ASP A 260 2.03 4.21 -22.59
C ASP A 260 2.59 3.92 -21.19
N LYS A 261 2.36 4.81 -20.23
CA LYS A 261 2.88 4.66 -18.87
C LYS A 261 2.37 3.37 -18.23
N PRO A 262 3.24 2.55 -17.60
CA PRO A 262 2.82 1.36 -16.88
C PRO A 262 1.96 1.73 -15.66
N ASP A 263 1.10 0.79 -15.24
CA ASP A 263 0.32 0.96 -14.02
C ASP A 263 1.26 0.92 -12.81
N SER A 264 1.07 1.81 -11.83
CA SER A 264 1.79 1.73 -10.56
C SER A 264 1.50 0.37 -9.92
N GLN A 265 2.56 -0.41 -9.74
CA GLN A 265 2.53 -1.62 -8.93
C GLN A 265 3.09 -1.28 -7.54
N GLU A 266 2.79 -2.11 -6.54
CA GLU A 266 3.34 -2.03 -5.17
C GLU A 266 2.73 -0.93 -4.28
N ILE A 267 3.06 -0.99 -2.98
CA ILE A 267 2.66 0.01 -1.99
C ILE A 267 3.49 1.27 -2.24
N CYS A 268 2.83 2.42 -2.43
CA CYS A 268 3.47 3.64 -2.94
C CYS A 268 4.64 4.20 -2.13
N PHE A 269 4.79 3.82 -0.86
CA PHE A 269 5.86 4.27 0.03
C PHE A 269 6.81 3.14 0.46
N VAL A 270 6.65 1.94 -0.08
CA VAL A 270 7.56 0.80 0.16
C VAL A 270 8.18 0.40 -1.19
N PRO A 271 9.34 0.96 -1.55
CA PRO A 271 10.02 0.55 -2.77
C PRO A 271 10.48 -0.92 -2.67
N ASP A 272 10.45 -1.63 -3.80
CA ASP A 272 11.00 -2.97 -3.97
C ASP A 272 10.39 -4.04 -3.03
N ASN A 273 9.18 -3.78 -2.50
CA ASN A 273 8.52 -4.58 -1.46
C ASN A 273 9.34 -4.78 -0.17
N ASP A 274 10.27 -3.87 0.14
CA ASP A 274 11.08 -3.91 1.38
C ASP A 274 10.30 -3.41 2.61
N TYR A 275 9.24 -4.15 2.97
CA TYR A 275 8.38 -3.83 4.12
C TYR A 275 9.17 -3.85 5.43
N ALA A 276 10.02 -4.86 5.60
CA ALA A 276 10.79 -5.04 6.81
C ALA A 276 11.85 -3.95 6.98
N GLY A 277 12.52 -3.52 5.91
CA GLY A 277 13.45 -2.39 5.97
C GLY A 277 12.74 -1.07 6.26
N LEU A 278 11.53 -0.84 5.76
CA LEU A 278 10.73 0.33 6.18
C LEU A 278 10.44 0.30 7.68
N VAL A 279 10.01 -0.85 8.21
CA VAL A 279 9.73 -1.01 9.64
C VAL A 279 11.00 -0.80 10.47
N ALA A 280 12.13 -1.38 10.06
CA ALA A 280 13.42 -1.22 10.73
C ALA A 280 13.90 0.24 10.76
N ARG A 281 13.70 1.01 9.68
CA ARG A 281 14.05 2.44 9.65
C ARG A 281 13.15 3.27 10.56
N ARG A 282 11.85 2.95 10.63
CA ARG A 282 10.87 3.74 11.39
C ARG A 282 10.78 3.36 12.86
N ALA A 283 11.08 2.11 13.20
CA ALA A 283 10.99 1.54 14.55
C ALA A 283 12.09 0.46 14.76
N PRO A 284 13.39 0.84 14.75
CA PRO A 284 14.50 -0.11 14.84
C PRO A 284 14.45 -0.97 16.10
N GLN A 285 13.99 -0.40 17.21
CA GLN A 285 13.81 -1.10 18.50
C GLN A 285 12.77 -2.23 18.47
N ALA A 286 11.90 -2.26 17.46
CA ALA A 286 10.86 -3.29 17.33
C ALA A 286 11.35 -4.53 16.56
N VAL A 287 12.51 -4.46 15.90
CA VAL A 287 13.06 -5.58 15.11
C VAL A 287 14.08 -6.33 15.95
N ALA A 288 13.72 -7.53 16.36
CA ALA A 288 14.56 -8.40 17.17
C ALA A 288 14.45 -9.86 16.71
N ALA A 289 15.53 -10.61 16.89
CA ALA A 289 15.53 -12.04 16.58
C ALA A 289 14.55 -12.81 17.49
N GLY A 290 13.98 -13.88 16.96
CA GLY A 290 13.00 -14.70 17.67
C GLY A 290 12.90 -16.11 17.09
N PRO A 291 12.23 -17.03 17.80
CA PRO A 291 12.17 -18.42 17.39
C PRO A 291 11.17 -18.64 16.25
N VAL A 292 11.51 -19.57 15.35
CA VAL A 292 10.59 -20.22 14.42
C VAL A 292 10.19 -21.57 15.03
N VAL A 293 8.90 -21.78 15.27
CA VAL A 293 8.36 -22.98 15.92
C VAL A 293 7.34 -23.68 15.04
N ASP A 294 7.18 -24.99 15.21
CA ASP A 294 6.09 -25.75 14.60
C ASP A 294 4.77 -25.59 15.39
N THR A 295 3.69 -26.24 14.92
CA THR A 295 2.37 -26.20 15.56
C THR A 295 2.29 -26.95 16.89
N HIS A 296 3.29 -27.77 17.21
CA HIS A 296 3.45 -28.45 18.49
C HIS A 296 4.32 -27.65 19.47
N GLY A 297 4.88 -26.52 19.06
CA GLY A 297 5.74 -25.66 19.87
C GLY A 297 7.22 -26.06 19.85
N ASN A 298 7.64 -26.99 18.97
CA ASN A 298 9.05 -27.33 18.84
C ASN A 298 9.78 -26.24 18.04
N THR A 299 10.91 -25.76 18.56
CA THR A 299 11.77 -24.80 17.85
C THR A 299 12.45 -25.48 16.66
N LEU A 300 12.23 -24.93 15.46
CA LEU A 300 12.85 -25.37 14.21
C LEU A 300 14.03 -24.50 13.79
N GLY A 301 14.11 -23.27 14.31
CA GLY A 301 15.18 -22.32 14.00
C GLY A 301 14.89 -20.93 14.58
N GLU A 302 15.56 -19.93 14.03
CA GLU A 302 15.43 -18.53 14.42
C GLU A 302 15.19 -17.63 13.21
N HIS A 303 14.63 -16.45 13.47
CA HIS A 303 14.38 -15.43 12.46
C HIS A 303 14.94 -14.07 12.90
N PRO A 304 15.25 -13.15 11.97
CA PRO A 304 15.79 -11.82 12.32
C PRO A 304 14.73 -10.84 12.86
N GLY A 305 13.45 -11.14 12.67
CA GLY A 305 12.32 -10.36 13.17
C GLY A 305 11.01 -10.81 12.53
N HIS A 306 9.93 -10.88 13.30
CA HIS A 306 8.66 -11.40 12.79
C HIS A 306 8.07 -10.51 11.66
N GLN A 307 8.53 -9.27 11.51
CA GLN A 307 8.15 -8.33 10.46
C GLN A 307 8.62 -8.75 9.06
N HIS A 308 9.63 -9.62 8.97
CA HIS A 308 10.10 -10.21 7.71
C HIS A 308 9.18 -11.30 7.15
N PHE A 309 8.10 -11.62 7.88
CA PHE A 309 7.21 -12.73 7.56
C PHE A 309 5.77 -12.27 7.36
N THR A 310 5.12 -12.89 6.37
CA THR A 310 3.68 -12.73 6.09
C THR A 310 2.96 -14.07 6.22
N ILE A 311 1.75 -14.06 6.77
CA ILE A 311 0.91 -15.27 6.85
C ILE A 311 0.68 -15.85 5.43
N GLY A 312 0.98 -17.13 5.27
CA GLY A 312 0.98 -17.89 4.02
C GLY A 312 2.32 -17.92 3.28
N GLN A 313 3.36 -17.26 3.80
CA GLN A 313 4.70 -17.29 3.21
C GLN A 313 5.33 -18.68 3.30
N ARG A 314 5.85 -19.18 2.18
CA ARG A 314 6.54 -20.49 2.06
C ARG A 314 8.06 -20.38 1.95
N LYS A 315 8.57 -19.35 1.26
CA LYS A 315 10.00 -19.19 0.97
C LYS A 315 10.65 -18.29 2.02
N GLY A 316 11.96 -18.46 2.23
CA GLY A 316 12.74 -17.60 3.13
C GLY A 316 12.41 -17.80 4.61
N LEU A 317 12.00 -19.01 5.01
CA LEU A 317 11.66 -19.33 6.40
C LEU A 317 12.89 -19.53 7.30
N GLY A 318 14.08 -19.71 6.73
CA GLY A 318 15.30 -19.98 7.49
C GLY A 318 15.37 -21.37 8.12
N VAL A 319 14.39 -22.24 7.85
CA VAL A 319 14.30 -23.60 8.39
C VAL A 319 14.29 -24.63 7.27
N SER A 320 14.94 -25.78 7.51
CA SER A 320 15.00 -26.90 6.56
C SER A 320 14.33 -28.13 7.17
N VAL A 321 13.23 -28.55 6.57
CA VAL A 321 12.50 -29.77 6.94
C VAL A 321 12.16 -30.56 5.69
N GLY A 322 11.86 -31.86 5.83
CA GLY A 322 11.60 -32.77 4.70
C GLY A 322 10.31 -32.53 3.91
N HIS A 323 9.54 -31.48 4.21
CA HIS A 323 8.27 -31.15 3.54
C HIS A 323 8.04 -29.62 3.50
N PRO A 324 7.15 -29.10 2.63
CA PRO A 324 6.88 -27.67 2.58
C PRO A 324 6.19 -27.13 3.84
N LEU A 325 6.72 -26.04 4.40
CA LEU A 325 6.12 -25.29 5.50
C LEU A 325 5.65 -23.90 5.06
N TYR A 326 4.67 -23.38 5.78
CA TYR A 326 4.05 -22.08 5.58
C TYR A 326 3.96 -21.33 6.92
N VAL A 327 4.15 -20.02 6.90
CA VAL A 327 3.85 -19.18 8.08
C VAL A 327 2.35 -19.22 8.33
N ILE A 328 1.92 -19.84 9.42
CA ILE A 328 0.49 -19.94 9.77
C ILE A 328 0.07 -18.83 10.73
N ARG A 329 0.98 -18.39 11.62
CA ARG A 329 0.70 -17.41 12.65
C ARG A 329 1.97 -16.65 13.03
N LYS A 330 1.77 -15.39 13.43
CA LYS A 330 2.80 -14.53 14.00
C LYS A 330 2.35 -14.13 15.39
N ASP A 331 3.19 -14.35 16.39
CA ASP A 331 2.95 -13.88 17.75
C ASP A 331 3.92 -12.73 18.03
N ALA A 332 3.40 -11.51 18.03
CA ALA A 332 4.20 -10.32 18.30
C ALA A 332 4.59 -10.20 19.78
N ALA A 333 3.80 -10.76 20.70
CA ALA A 333 4.07 -10.67 22.14
C ALA A 333 5.24 -11.57 22.54
N SER A 334 5.32 -12.77 21.98
CA SER A 334 6.45 -13.68 22.18
C SER A 334 7.52 -13.59 21.08
N ASN A 335 7.36 -12.67 20.12
CA ASN A 335 8.21 -12.53 18.94
C ASN A 335 8.48 -13.88 18.24
N THR A 336 7.42 -14.65 17.98
CA THR A 336 7.52 -16.02 17.47
C THR A 336 6.83 -16.15 16.12
N ILE A 337 7.47 -16.88 15.20
CA ILE A 337 6.86 -17.31 13.93
C ILE A 337 6.45 -18.77 14.05
N VAL A 338 5.16 -19.04 13.88
CA VAL A 338 4.63 -20.39 13.84
C VAL A 338 4.51 -20.84 12.39
N VAL A 339 5.11 -21.98 12.07
CA VAL A 339 5.05 -22.60 10.75
C VAL A 339 4.33 -23.94 10.81
N GLY A 340 3.64 -24.28 9.74
CA GLY A 340 2.88 -25.52 9.63
C GLY A 340 2.69 -25.96 8.19
N SER A 341 1.92 -27.02 8.02
CA SER A 341 1.49 -27.54 6.73
C SER A 341 0.53 -26.56 6.04
N LYS A 342 0.26 -26.84 4.76
CA LYS A 342 -0.68 -26.05 3.98
C LYS A 342 -2.12 -26.16 4.50
N ASP A 343 -2.51 -27.31 5.05
CA ASP A 343 -3.86 -27.52 5.55
C ASP A 343 -4.13 -26.76 6.85
N GLU A 344 -3.11 -26.59 7.70
CA GLU A 344 -3.16 -25.78 8.93
C GLU A 344 -3.27 -24.27 8.65
N LEU A 345 -3.02 -23.82 7.41
CA LEU A 345 -3.21 -22.42 6.98
C LEU A 345 -4.67 -22.10 6.63
N ARG A 346 -5.52 -23.12 6.51
CA ARG A 346 -6.89 -22.97 6.03
C ARG A 346 -7.82 -22.55 7.15
N ALA A 347 -8.62 -21.52 6.91
CA ALA A 347 -9.64 -21.04 7.82
C ALA A 347 -11.03 -21.27 7.21
N THR A 348 -12.00 -21.64 8.05
CA THR A 348 -13.40 -21.82 7.64
C THR A 348 -14.22 -20.55 7.87
N SER A 349 -13.69 -19.64 8.69
CA SER A 349 -14.37 -18.40 9.05
C SER A 349 -13.40 -17.28 9.40
N CYS A 350 -13.92 -16.06 9.55
CA CYS A 350 -13.22 -14.96 10.20
C CYS A 350 -14.16 -14.02 10.93
N ILE A 351 -13.64 -13.36 11.96
CA ILE A 351 -14.27 -12.19 12.59
C ILE A 351 -13.58 -10.94 12.08
N ALA A 352 -14.35 -9.97 11.59
CA ALA A 352 -13.84 -8.70 11.13
C ALA A 352 -14.47 -7.53 11.88
N GLY A 353 -13.67 -6.49 12.16
CA GLY A 353 -14.09 -5.31 12.91
C GLY A 353 -13.82 -3.98 12.22
N GLU A 354 -14.26 -2.89 12.85
CA GLU A 354 -14.42 -1.55 12.21
C GLU A 354 -15.17 -1.70 10.87
N VAL A 355 -16.33 -2.34 10.93
CA VAL A 355 -17.11 -2.67 9.74
C VAL A 355 -17.75 -1.42 9.17
N ASN A 356 -17.52 -1.17 7.89
CA ASN A 356 -18.20 -0.12 7.14
C ASN A 356 -19.29 -0.75 6.26
N TRP A 357 -20.55 -0.41 6.54
CA TRP A 357 -21.70 -0.82 5.74
C TRP A 357 -21.97 0.20 4.64
N LEU A 358 -22.02 -0.26 3.40
CA LEU A 358 -22.26 0.57 2.20
C LEU A 358 -23.68 0.39 1.64
N VAL A 359 -24.46 -0.48 2.28
CA VAL A 359 -25.89 -0.66 2.03
C VAL A 359 -26.68 -0.38 3.31
N GLU A 360 -27.97 -0.11 3.14
CA GLU A 360 -28.91 0.01 4.26
C GLU A 360 -29.14 -1.37 4.88
N ARG A 361 -29.05 -1.45 6.20
CA ARG A 361 -29.46 -2.65 6.94
C ARG A 361 -30.94 -2.53 7.23
N GLU A 362 -31.81 -3.03 6.36
CA GLU A 362 -33.20 -3.18 6.76
C GLU A 362 -33.26 -4.16 7.94
N ALA A 363 -33.90 -3.75 9.03
CA ALA A 363 -34.23 -4.65 10.13
C ALA A 363 -35.42 -5.52 9.71
N SER A 364 -35.21 -6.48 8.82
CA SER A 364 -36.25 -7.40 8.37
C SER A 364 -36.55 -8.43 9.48
N ARG A 365 -37.50 -8.07 10.35
CA ARG A 365 -38.20 -9.02 11.22
C ARG A 365 -39.49 -9.48 10.53
N ASP A 366 -39.41 -10.27 9.46
CA ASP A 366 -40.49 -11.21 9.12
C ASP A 366 -40.13 -12.22 8.02
N ARG A 367 -40.28 -13.51 8.37
CA ARG A 367 -40.59 -14.70 7.55
C ARG A 367 -39.62 -15.25 6.50
N GLY A 368 -39.14 -16.48 6.79
CA GLY A 368 -39.28 -17.66 5.91
C GLY A 368 -38.19 -17.87 4.85
N VAL A 369 -37.53 -19.03 4.92
CA VAL A 369 -36.37 -19.43 4.10
C VAL A 369 -36.70 -19.60 2.60
N GLU A 370 -36.13 -18.71 1.81
CA GLU A 370 -35.56 -18.84 0.45
C GLU A 370 -34.93 -17.46 0.18
N VAL A 371 -33.71 -17.34 -0.42
CA VAL A 371 -32.91 -16.09 -0.52
C VAL A 371 -33.80 -14.87 -0.78
N SER A 372 -34.28 -14.24 0.30
CA SER A 372 -35.33 -13.26 0.19
C SER A 372 -34.63 -11.97 -0.15
N ARG A 373 -34.86 -11.49 -1.37
CA ARG A 373 -34.48 -10.14 -1.70
C ARG A 373 -35.57 -9.23 -1.15
N ASP A 374 -35.17 -8.13 -0.53
CA ASP A 374 -36.12 -7.08 -0.22
C ASP A 374 -36.69 -6.49 -1.53
N ARG A 375 -37.65 -5.57 -1.43
CA ARG A 375 -38.19 -4.85 -2.59
C ARG A 375 -37.11 -4.05 -3.36
N GLN A 376 -35.92 -3.91 -2.78
CA GLN A 376 -34.76 -3.17 -3.20
C GLN A 376 -33.71 -4.07 -3.91
N GLY A 377 -33.96 -5.37 -3.97
CA GLY A 377 -33.07 -6.37 -4.55
C GLY A 377 -31.88 -6.75 -3.66
N ALA A 378 -31.78 -6.25 -2.44
CA ALA A 378 -30.71 -6.60 -1.50
C ALA A 378 -31.02 -7.92 -0.79
N VAL A 379 -29.98 -8.75 -0.58
CA VAL A 379 -30.12 -10.03 0.12
C VAL A 379 -30.47 -9.76 1.59
N LEU A 380 -31.62 -10.25 2.03
CA LEU A 380 -32.04 -10.18 3.43
C LEU A 380 -31.38 -11.29 4.25
N PRO A 381 -31.17 -11.05 5.55
CA PRO A 381 -30.75 -12.10 6.47
C PRO A 381 -31.80 -13.20 6.60
N ASP A 382 -31.35 -14.43 6.83
CA ASP A 382 -32.20 -15.53 7.27
C ASP A 382 -32.66 -15.37 8.73
N ALA A 383 -33.38 -16.38 9.25
CA ALA A 383 -33.89 -16.38 10.62
C ALA A 383 -32.80 -16.25 11.69
N ASP A 384 -31.57 -16.65 11.39
CA ASP A 384 -30.41 -16.62 12.27
C ASP A 384 -29.50 -15.40 12.01
N GLY A 385 -29.93 -14.48 11.14
CA GLY A 385 -29.21 -13.26 10.81
C GLY A 385 -28.16 -13.40 9.71
N TRP A 386 -28.08 -14.55 9.04
CA TRP A 386 -27.08 -14.82 8.00
C TRP A 386 -27.52 -14.32 6.63
N ILE A 387 -26.59 -13.63 5.96
CA ILE A 387 -26.75 -13.08 4.63
C ILE A 387 -25.84 -13.88 3.69
N ARG A 388 -26.42 -14.45 2.64
CA ARG A 388 -25.66 -15.11 1.57
C ARG A 388 -24.91 -14.08 0.74
N CYS A 389 -23.59 -14.26 0.56
CA CYS A 389 -22.76 -13.31 -0.17
C CYS A 389 -21.57 -14.00 -0.85
N THR A 390 -20.71 -13.19 -1.48
CA THR A 390 -19.33 -13.58 -1.73
C THR A 390 -18.39 -12.72 -0.90
N ALA A 391 -17.29 -13.28 -0.42
CA ALA A 391 -16.31 -12.59 0.40
C ALA A 391 -14.94 -12.56 -0.29
N LYS A 392 -14.27 -11.42 -0.26
CA LYS A 392 -12.90 -11.24 -0.74
C LYS A 392 -12.01 -10.89 0.44
N ILE A 393 -11.01 -11.74 0.72
CA ILE A 393 -10.11 -11.65 1.88
C ILE A 393 -8.75 -11.02 1.57
N ARG A 394 -8.46 -10.80 0.27
CA ARG A 394 -7.26 -10.12 -0.24
C ARG A 394 -7.57 -9.41 -1.55
N TYR A 395 -6.86 -8.32 -1.82
CA TYR A 395 -7.12 -7.48 -2.98
C TYR A 395 -7.07 -8.20 -4.35
N ASN A 396 -6.11 -9.12 -4.55
CA ASN A 396 -5.97 -9.86 -5.82
C ASN A 396 -6.68 -11.23 -5.81
N ALA A 397 -7.36 -11.59 -4.73
CA ALA A 397 -8.10 -12.84 -4.66
C ALA A 397 -9.44 -12.75 -5.42
N LYS A 398 -9.93 -13.88 -5.93
CA LYS A 398 -11.31 -13.94 -6.40
C LYS A 398 -12.25 -13.92 -5.17
N PRO A 399 -13.38 -13.20 -5.21
CA PRO A 399 -14.43 -13.38 -4.22
C PRO A 399 -14.87 -14.84 -4.17
N VAL A 400 -15.05 -15.38 -2.97
CA VAL A 400 -15.48 -16.77 -2.75
C VAL A 400 -16.88 -16.81 -2.15
N PRO A 401 -17.69 -17.84 -2.44
CA PRO A 401 -18.99 -18.00 -1.81
C PRO A 401 -18.87 -18.07 -0.28
N ALA A 402 -19.71 -17.30 0.40
CA ALA A 402 -19.67 -17.15 1.84
C ALA A 402 -21.05 -16.79 2.43
N TRP A 403 -21.11 -16.80 3.75
CA TRP A 403 -22.20 -16.25 4.53
C TRP A 403 -21.64 -15.22 5.49
N MET A 404 -22.36 -14.14 5.74
CA MET A 404 -21.98 -13.15 6.74
C MET A 404 -23.13 -12.82 7.67
N ARG A 405 -22.82 -12.44 8.91
CA ARG A 405 -23.80 -11.84 9.83
C ARG A 405 -23.15 -10.81 10.73
N ALA A 406 -23.96 -9.97 11.36
CA ALA A 406 -23.48 -9.19 12.50
C ALA A 406 -23.05 -10.15 13.62
N ALA A 407 -21.81 -10.02 14.10
CA ALA A 407 -21.35 -10.80 15.23
C ALA A 407 -22.02 -10.27 16.51
N PRO A 408 -22.41 -11.15 17.46
CA PRO A 408 -22.88 -10.70 18.77
C PRO A 408 -21.79 -9.86 19.43
N VAL A 409 -22.15 -8.69 19.96
CA VAL A 409 -21.21 -7.84 20.71
C VAL A 409 -20.79 -8.61 21.96
N VAL A 410 -19.58 -9.15 21.98
CA VAL A 410 -18.98 -9.70 23.20
C VAL A 410 -18.63 -8.51 24.09
N HIS A 411 -19.47 -8.22 25.08
CA HIS A 411 -19.13 -7.24 26.13
C HIS A 411 -18.01 -7.82 27.00
N GLY A 412 -16.76 -7.60 26.60
CA GLY A 412 -15.56 -8.01 27.34
C GLY A 412 -14.34 -7.23 26.90
N ARG A 413 -13.78 -6.43 27.83
CA ARG A 413 -12.49 -5.70 27.82
C ARG A 413 -11.86 -5.47 26.44
N ASP A 414 -12.31 -4.45 25.71
CA ASP A 414 -11.47 -3.60 24.82
C ASP A 414 -12.30 -2.53 24.05
N ALA A 415 -13.36 -2.02 24.68
CA ALA A 415 -14.19 -0.94 24.10
C ALA A 415 -13.49 0.44 24.05
N ARG A 416 -12.17 0.51 24.24
CA ARG A 416 -11.39 1.77 24.25
C ARG A 416 -10.53 2.00 23.00
N ALA A 417 -10.58 1.13 21.99
CA ALA A 417 -9.76 1.27 20.79
C ALA A 417 -10.48 1.90 19.58
N THR A 418 -11.79 2.16 19.64
CA THR A 418 -12.54 2.76 18.53
C THR A 418 -12.62 4.28 18.71
N GLY A 419 -11.57 4.98 18.30
CA GLY A 419 -11.45 6.45 18.34
C GLY A 419 -12.43 7.18 17.41
N LEU A 420 -13.73 7.06 17.67
CA LEU A 420 -14.77 7.91 17.12
C LEU A 420 -15.24 8.85 18.23
N GLU A 421 -14.56 10.00 18.35
CA GLU A 421 -15.02 11.14 19.13
C GLU A 421 -16.20 11.81 18.40
N ASP A 422 -17.38 11.19 18.41
CA ASP A 422 -18.63 11.95 18.46
C ASP A 422 -19.77 11.07 19.00
N GLY A 423 -20.34 11.50 20.13
CA GLY A 423 -21.19 10.72 21.03
C GLY A 423 -22.61 10.46 20.54
N ARG A 424 -22.79 9.91 19.33
CA ARG A 424 -24.07 9.36 18.87
C ARG A 424 -23.88 7.95 18.36
N ARG A 425 -23.97 6.95 19.26
CA ARG A 425 -24.06 5.54 18.83
C ARG A 425 -25.37 5.35 18.07
N ASP A 426 -25.26 5.16 16.76
CA ASP A 426 -26.34 4.59 15.97
C ASP A 426 -26.63 3.18 16.52
N PRO A 427 -27.85 2.87 17.00
CA PRO A 427 -28.22 1.54 17.48
C PRO A 427 -28.13 0.44 16.40
N HIS A 428 -27.91 0.81 15.12
CA HIS A 428 -27.65 -0.10 14.02
C HIS A 428 -26.17 -0.29 13.69
N HIS A 429 -25.26 0.39 14.41
CA HIS A 429 -23.81 0.23 14.24
C HIS A 429 -23.36 -1.16 14.69
N VAL A 430 -22.82 -1.93 13.76
CA VAL A 430 -22.26 -3.24 14.02
C VAL A 430 -20.76 -3.12 13.93
N ASP A 431 -20.09 -3.21 15.08
CA ASP A 431 -18.64 -3.11 15.17
C ASP A 431 -17.95 -4.34 14.57
N LEU A 432 -18.63 -5.49 14.54
CA LEU A 432 -18.06 -6.79 14.19
C LEU A 432 -18.99 -7.60 13.27
N ILE A 433 -18.43 -8.23 12.23
CA ILE A 433 -19.12 -9.25 11.42
C ILE A 433 -18.42 -10.59 11.55
N GLU A 434 -19.21 -11.67 11.51
CA GLU A 434 -18.75 -13.03 11.32
C GLU A 434 -18.94 -13.40 9.84
N VAL A 435 -17.90 -13.94 9.21
CA VAL A 435 -17.94 -14.44 7.83
C VAL A 435 -17.57 -15.92 7.84
N ARG A 436 -18.42 -16.77 7.25
CA ARG A 436 -18.18 -18.20 7.06
C ARG A 436 -18.02 -18.51 5.59
N PHE A 437 -16.95 -19.20 5.22
CA PHE A 437 -16.69 -19.59 3.84
C PHE A 437 -17.31 -20.95 3.55
N ASP A 438 -17.83 -21.13 2.33
CA ASP A 438 -18.35 -22.45 1.91
C ASP A 438 -17.27 -23.52 1.84
N GLN A 439 -16.03 -23.09 1.57
CA GLN A 439 -14.86 -23.93 1.50
C GLN A 439 -13.73 -23.29 2.31
N PRO A 440 -12.90 -24.07 3.02
CA PRO A 440 -11.81 -23.50 3.81
C PRO A 440 -10.83 -22.72 2.92
N GLN A 441 -10.53 -21.48 3.32
CA GLN A 441 -9.72 -20.51 2.59
C GLN A 441 -8.31 -20.40 3.17
N GLU A 442 -7.31 -20.29 2.29
CA GLU A 442 -5.92 -20.11 2.71
C GLU A 442 -5.64 -18.65 3.11
N ALA A 443 -4.79 -18.47 4.13
CA ALA A 443 -4.13 -17.20 4.44
C ALA A 443 -5.09 -16.03 4.73
N VAL A 444 -6.19 -16.33 5.43
CA VAL A 444 -7.08 -15.37 6.09
C VAL A 444 -6.28 -14.70 7.21
N ALA A 445 -5.74 -13.51 6.94
CA ALA A 445 -4.72 -12.89 7.77
C ALA A 445 -5.27 -11.71 8.58
N PRO A 446 -5.11 -11.69 9.92
CA PRO A 446 -5.42 -10.51 10.72
C PRO A 446 -4.71 -9.25 10.22
N GLY A 447 -5.45 -8.13 10.17
CA GLY A 447 -5.01 -6.86 9.60
C GLY A 447 -5.29 -6.69 8.10
N GLN A 448 -5.59 -7.77 7.35
CA GLN A 448 -6.19 -7.64 6.03
C GLN A 448 -7.69 -7.31 6.17
N ALA A 449 -8.30 -6.90 5.06
CA ALA A 449 -9.73 -6.67 5.02
C ALA A 449 -10.48 -7.90 4.49
N VAL A 450 -11.69 -8.10 4.97
CA VAL A 450 -12.71 -8.90 4.29
C VAL A 450 -13.76 -7.95 3.73
N VAL A 451 -14.09 -8.08 2.45
CA VAL A 451 -15.14 -7.30 1.79
C VAL A 451 -16.19 -8.27 1.27
N CYS A 452 -17.45 -8.01 1.60
CA CYS A 452 -18.59 -8.84 1.25
C CYS A 452 -19.42 -8.20 0.14
N TYR A 453 -19.88 -9.02 -0.81
CA TYR A 453 -20.56 -8.59 -2.03
C TYR A 453 -21.83 -9.40 -2.28
N ASP A 454 -22.84 -8.74 -2.86
CA ASP A 454 -23.98 -9.37 -3.54
C ASP A 454 -23.88 -9.07 -5.04
N GLY A 455 -23.46 -10.07 -5.82
CA GLY A 455 -23.04 -9.85 -7.20
C GLY A 455 -21.93 -8.79 -7.27
N ASP A 456 -22.23 -7.66 -7.89
CA ASP A 456 -21.31 -6.53 -7.99
C ASP A 456 -21.46 -5.51 -6.85
N VAL A 457 -22.54 -5.57 -6.07
CA VAL A 457 -22.79 -4.59 -5.01
C VAL A 457 -21.88 -4.89 -3.83
N VAL A 458 -21.14 -3.88 -3.35
CA VAL A 458 -20.37 -3.96 -2.11
C VAL A 458 -21.32 -3.77 -0.94
N LEU A 459 -21.49 -4.80 -0.11
CA LEU A 459 -22.38 -4.75 1.05
C LEU A 459 -21.69 -4.05 2.22
N CYS A 460 -20.51 -4.55 2.58
CA CYS A 460 -19.69 -4.02 3.64
C CYS A 460 -18.24 -4.50 3.51
N GLY A 461 -17.35 -3.88 4.27
CA GLY A 461 -16.03 -4.44 4.53
C GLY A 461 -15.56 -4.14 5.94
N GLY A 462 -14.60 -4.91 6.44
CA GLY A 462 -14.01 -4.73 7.76
C GLY A 462 -12.63 -5.37 7.84
N TRP A 463 -11.91 -5.10 8.92
CA TRP A 463 -10.57 -5.61 9.18
C TRP A 463 -10.63 -6.94 9.90
N ILE A 464 -10.06 -7.98 9.31
CA ILE A 464 -9.95 -9.31 9.92
C ILE A 464 -9.21 -9.16 11.24
N ARG A 465 -9.86 -9.55 12.33
CA ARG A 465 -9.30 -9.61 13.69
C ARG A 465 -8.83 -11.03 14.00
N GLU A 466 -9.62 -12.01 13.58
CA GLU A 466 -9.42 -13.41 13.89
C GLU A 466 -9.83 -14.27 12.68
N ALA A 467 -9.07 -15.35 12.45
CA ALA A 467 -9.40 -16.42 11.51
C ALA A 467 -9.77 -17.66 12.33
N GLY A 468 -10.81 -18.38 11.92
CA GLY A 468 -11.32 -19.55 12.64
C GLY A 468 -11.55 -20.78 11.79
#